data_AF-A0A2W0EKJ3-F1
#
_entry.id   AF-A0A2W0EKJ3-F1
#
_cell.length_a   1.000
_cell.length_b   1.000
_cell.length_c   1.000
_cell.angle_alpha   90.00
_cell.angle_beta   90.00
_cell.angle_gamma   90.00
#
_symmetry.space_group_name_H-M   'P 1'
#
loop_
_entity.id
_entity.type
_entity.pdbx_description
1 polymer ?
#
loop_
_entity_poly.entity_id
_entity_poly.type
_entity_poly.pdbx_seq_one_letter_code
_entity_poly.pdbx_strand_id
1 'polypeptide(L)'
;HALGGRYITVVGSPEQVADELESWIAETGLDGFNLTRIVTPESYEDFIELVIPELQRRGSYKTAYDSGTLREKLFQREAHLPEQHTGSAYRR
;
A
#
# COMPACT_ATOMS: atom_id res chain seq x y z
N HIS A 1 0.48 23.82 14.50
CA HIS A 1 0.66 23.25 13.16
C HIS A 1 0.18 21.81 13.18
N ALA A 2 -0.75 21.42 12.30
CA ALA A 2 -1.09 20.01 12.15
C ALA A 2 0.05 19.31 11.40
N LEU A 3 0.53 18.19 11.94
CA LEU A 3 1.46 17.30 11.23
C LEU A 3 0.69 16.67 10.05
N GLY A 4 1.35 16.42 8.92
CA GLY A 4 0.75 15.75 7.74
C GLY A 4 0.23 16.66 6.62
N GLY A 5 0.21 17.99 6.79
CA GLY A 5 -0.15 18.91 5.71
C GLY A 5 -1.61 18.72 5.22
N ARG A 6 -1.80 18.26 3.98
CA ARG A 6 -3.11 17.95 3.39
C ARG A 6 -3.50 16.46 3.49
N TYR A 7 -2.61 15.61 4.01
CA TYR A 7 -2.85 14.18 4.12
C TYR A 7 -3.47 13.86 5.48
N ILE A 8 -4.34 12.86 5.50
CA ILE A 8 -4.90 12.34 6.75
C ILE A 8 -3.76 11.76 7.57
N THR A 9 -3.67 12.17 8.83
CA THR A 9 -2.68 11.65 9.77
C THR A 9 -3.39 10.69 10.71
N VAL A 10 -2.97 9.44 10.71
CA VAL A 10 -3.45 8.40 11.64
C VAL A 10 -2.43 8.29 12.77
N VAL A 11 -2.90 8.34 14.02
CA VAL A 11 -2.05 8.22 15.21
C VAL A 11 -2.72 7.24 16.17
N GLY A 12 -2.00 6.20 16.57
CA GLY A 12 -2.53 5.18 17.48
C GLY A 12 -1.52 4.06 17.72
N SER A 13 -1.95 3.03 18.43
CA SER A 13 -1.23 1.76 18.51
C SER A 13 -1.17 1.07 17.14
N PRO A 14 -0.29 0.08 16.95
CA PRO A 14 -0.21 -0.64 15.68
C PRO A 14 -1.54 -1.28 15.25
N GLU A 15 -2.30 -1.80 16.21
CA GLU A 15 -3.63 -2.36 16.00
C GLU A 15 -4.62 -1.28 15.55
N GLN A 16 -4.62 -0.12 16.21
CA GLN A 16 -5.51 0.99 15.84
C GLN A 16 -5.22 1.53 14.45
N VAL A 17 -3.93 1.64 14.08
CA VAL A 17 -3.54 2.05 12.73
C VAL A 17 -3.96 1.01 11.70
N ALA A 18 -3.76 -0.29 11.98
CA ALA A 18 -4.19 -1.36 11.09
C ALA A 18 -5.73 -1.40 10.93
N ASP A 19 -6.49 -1.20 12.02
CA ASP A 19 -7.95 -1.12 12.00
C ASP A 19 -8.43 0.01 11.07
N GLU A 20 -7.84 1.20 11.18
CA GLU A 20 -8.20 2.36 10.35
C GLU A 20 -7.92 2.09 8.86
N LEU A 21 -6.75 1.52 8.53
CA LEU A 21 -6.38 1.21 7.15
C LEU A 21 -7.33 0.17 6.52
N GLU A 22 -7.71 -0.87 7.27
CA GLU A 22 -8.66 -1.88 6.79
C GLU A 22 -10.08 -1.30 6.64
N SER A 23 -10.50 -0.41 7.55
CA SER A 23 -11.79 0.29 7.45
C SER A 23 -11.87 1.09 6.15
N TRP A 24 -10.82 1.84 5.80
CA TRP A 24 -10.79 2.60 4.56
C TRP A 24 -10.85 1.71 3.32
N ILE A 25 -10.13 0.58 3.30
CA ILE A 25 -10.24 -0.42 2.22
C ILE A 25 -11.68 -0.89 2.07
N ALA A 26 -12.31 -1.28 3.18
CA ALA A 26 -13.67 -1.81 3.18
C ALA A 26 -14.72 -0.77 2.75
N GLU A 27 -14.56 0.48 3.16
CA GLU A 27 -15.52 1.55 2.91
C GLU A 27 -15.40 2.16 1.51
N THR A 28 -14.19 2.26 0.96
CA THR A 28 -13.98 2.96 -0.32
C THR A 28 -13.62 2.03 -1.48
N GLY A 29 -13.23 0.78 -1.20
CA GLY A 29 -12.75 -0.15 -2.20
C GLY A 29 -11.39 0.22 -2.81
N LEU A 30 -10.51 0.89 -2.04
CA LEU A 30 -9.15 1.21 -2.49
C LEU A 30 -8.25 -0.03 -2.47
N ASP A 31 -7.29 -0.12 -3.39
CA ASP A 31 -6.37 -1.27 -3.52
C ASP A 31 -5.08 -1.12 -2.69
N GLY A 32 -4.82 0.06 -2.13
CA GLY A 32 -3.64 0.32 -1.33
C GLY A 32 -3.38 1.80 -1.07
N PHE A 33 -2.26 2.07 -0.38
CA PHE A 33 -1.94 3.40 0.13
C PHE A 33 -0.58 3.90 -0.37
N ASN A 34 -0.50 5.21 -0.60
CA ASN A 34 0.77 5.91 -0.68
C ASN A 34 1.11 6.45 0.71
N LEU A 35 2.08 5.83 1.38
CA LEU A 35 2.50 6.24 2.72
C LEU A 35 3.36 7.50 2.66
N THR A 36 2.96 8.53 3.41
CA THR A 36 3.73 9.76 3.61
C THR A 36 4.33 9.79 5.00
N ARG A 37 5.50 10.40 5.11
CA ARG A 37 6.29 10.46 6.35
C ARG A 37 6.17 11.83 7.05
N ILE A 38 6.22 11.83 8.38
CA ILE A 38 6.37 13.07 9.17
C ILE A 38 7.85 13.36 9.39
N VAL A 39 8.62 12.33 9.73
CA VAL A 39 10.09 12.36 9.91
C VAL A 39 10.74 11.26 9.08
N THR A 40 12.06 11.31 8.89
CA THR A 40 12.77 10.37 8.00
C THR A 40 14.14 10.05 8.57
N PRO A 41 14.47 8.75 8.72
CA PRO A 41 13.75 7.56 8.23
C PRO A 41 12.63 7.02 9.13
N GLU A 42 12.48 7.55 10.34
CA GLU A 42 11.84 6.89 11.48
C GLU A 42 10.36 6.57 11.23
N SER A 43 9.61 7.42 10.53
CA SER A 43 8.20 7.13 10.23
C SER A 43 8.03 5.86 9.37
N TYR A 44 9.00 5.52 8.53
CA TYR A 44 8.95 4.28 7.77
C TYR A 44 9.39 3.08 8.60
N GLU A 45 10.40 3.27 9.45
CA GLU A 45 10.89 2.22 10.37
C GLU A 45 9.76 1.82 11.33
N ASP A 46 9.11 2.78 11.99
CA ASP A 46 7.98 2.52 12.88
C ASP A 46 6.84 1.77 12.16
N PHE A 47 6.50 2.17 10.93
CA PHE A 47 5.45 1.51 10.17
C PHE A 47 5.83 0.06 9.81
N ILE A 48 7.07 -0.15 9.36
CA ILE A 48 7.60 -1.46 8.98
C ILE A 48 7.71 -2.39 10.19
N GLU A 49 8.19 -1.88 11.31
CA GLU A 49 8.45 -2.69 12.51
C GLU A 49 7.18 -2.97 13.32
N LEU A 50 6.22 -2.04 13.32
CA LEU A 50 5.05 -2.13 14.19
C LEU A 50 3.77 -2.50 13.43
N VAL A 51 3.48 -1.83 12.31
CA VAL A 51 2.18 -1.96 11.61
C VAL A 51 2.18 -3.12 10.61
N ILE A 52 3.26 -3.31 9.86
CA ILE A 52 3.35 -4.41 8.87
C ILE A 52 3.13 -5.79 9.51
N PRO A 53 3.70 -6.15 10.68
CA PRO A 53 3.44 -7.44 11.30
C PRO A 53 1.95 -7.65 11.64
N GLU A 54 1.25 -6.59 12.07
CA GLU A 54 -0.17 -6.65 12.38
C GLU A 54 -1.00 -6.86 11.11
N LEU A 55 -0.72 -6.11 10.05
CA LEU A 55 -1.38 -6.30 8.75
C LEU A 55 -1.10 -7.69 8.15
N GLN A 56 0.10 -8.23 8.33
CA GLN A 56 0.44 -9.60 7.92
C GLN A 56 -0.31 -10.65 8.73
N ARG A 57 -0.42 -10.46 10.06
CA ARG A 57 -1.19 -11.35 10.96
C ARG A 57 -2.67 -11.42 10.56
N ARG A 58 -3.22 -10.31 10.06
CA ARG A 58 -4.61 -10.21 9.58
C ARG A 58 -4.81 -10.71 8.16
N GLY A 59 -3.75 -10.95 7.40
CA GLY A 59 -3.80 -11.35 5.99
C GLY A 59 -3.99 -10.20 5.00
N SER A 60 -3.95 -8.95 5.47
CA SER A 60 -4.14 -7.74 4.68
C SER A 60 -2.85 -7.23 4.01
N TYR A 61 -1.70 -7.80 4.36
CA TYR A 61 -0.41 -7.49 3.73
C TYR A 61 0.40 -8.76 3.44
N LYS A 62 1.12 -8.73 2.31
CA LYS A 62 1.95 -9.86 1.87
C LYS A 62 3.09 -10.16 2.85
N THR A 63 3.47 -11.43 2.97
CA THR A 63 4.60 -11.90 3.78
C THR A 63 5.87 -12.12 2.97
N ALA A 64 5.76 -12.24 1.65
CA ALA A 64 6.86 -12.34 0.71
C ALA A 64 6.51 -11.62 -0.60
N TYR A 65 7.52 -11.38 -1.43
CA TYR A 65 7.29 -10.91 -2.80
C TYR A 65 7.10 -12.09 -3.74
N ASP A 66 6.05 -12.03 -4.56
CA ASP A 66 5.96 -12.89 -5.74
C ASP A 66 7.08 -12.58 -6.74
N SER A 67 7.37 -13.54 -7.61
CA SER A 67 8.31 -13.38 -8.72
C SER A 67 7.76 -12.44 -9.81
N GLY A 68 8.64 -12.02 -10.72
CA GLY A 68 8.27 -11.21 -11.88
C GLY A 68 8.44 -9.70 -11.67
N THR A 69 7.94 -8.95 -12.62
CA THR A 69 7.96 -7.48 -12.73
C THR A 69 6.96 -6.83 -11.77
N LEU A 70 7.06 -5.52 -11.59
CA LEU A 70 6.09 -4.76 -10.80
C LEU A 70 4.65 -4.88 -11.34
N ARG A 71 4.49 -4.90 -12.67
CA ARG A 71 3.17 -5.02 -13.30
C ARG A 71 2.52 -6.37 -12.99
N GLU A 72 3.30 -7.44 -13.06
CA GLU A 72 2.84 -8.78 -12.67
C GLU A 72 2.39 -8.80 -11.20
N LYS A 73 3.16 -8.20 -10.30
CA LYS A 73 2.83 -8.16 -8.87
C LYS A 73 1.59 -7.34 -8.54
N LEU A 74 1.37 -6.22 -9.22
CA LEU A 74 0.24 -5.33 -8.94
C LEU A 74 -1.07 -5.80 -9.60
N PHE A 75 -1.00 -6.34 -10.81
CA PHE A 75 -2.19 -6.67 -11.58
C PHE A 75 -2.44 -8.17 -11.72
N GLN A 76 -1.54 -9.03 -11.23
CA GLN A 76 -1.60 -10.49 -11.39
C GLN A 76 -1.85 -10.90 -12.85
N ARG A 77 -1.22 -10.15 -13.76
CA ARG A 77 -1.36 -10.24 -15.21
C ARG A 77 0.03 -10.21 -15.85
N GLU A 78 0.07 -10.24 -17.17
CA GLU A 78 1.31 -10.17 -17.93
C GLU A 78 2.19 -8.95 -17.58
N ALA A 79 3.49 -9.10 -17.83
CA ALA A 79 4.49 -8.03 -17.66
C ALA A 79 4.24 -6.77 -18.51
N HIS A 80 3.35 -6.86 -19.50
CA HIS A 80 3.07 -5.79 -20.47
C HIS A 80 1.67 -5.20 -20.31
N LEU A 81 1.45 -4.08 -20.99
CA LEU A 81 0.15 -3.43 -21.00
C LEU A 81 -0.91 -4.39 -21.56
N PRO A 82 -2.08 -4.51 -20.90
CA PRO A 82 -3.13 -5.39 -21.38
C PRO A 82 -3.72 -4.83 -22.69
N GLU A 83 -4.36 -5.68 -23.49
CA GLU A 83 -4.84 -5.31 -24.84
C GLU A 83 -5.71 -4.05 -24.85
N GLN A 84 -6.56 -3.87 -23.83
CA GLN A 84 -7.45 -2.71 -23.70
C GLN A 84 -6.74 -1.38 -23.35
N HIS A 85 -5.47 -1.41 -22.97
CA HIS A 85 -4.74 -0.20 -22.60
C HIS A 85 -4.21 0.48 -23.87
N THR A 86 -4.50 1.76 -24.10
CA THR A 86 -4.14 2.51 -25.34
C THR A 86 -2.69 2.32 -25.80
N GLY A 87 -1.75 2.26 -24.86
CA GLY A 87 -0.33 2.01 -25.17
C GLY A 87 -0.03 0.64 -25.82
N SER A 88 -0.90 -0.36 -25.69
CA SER A 88 -0.76 -1.69 -26.31
C SER A 88 -0.74 -1.59 -27.85
N ALA A 89 -1.51 -0.65 -28.42
CA ALA A 89 -1.62 -0.44 -29.87
C ALA A 89 -0.33 0.06 -30.54
N TYR A 90 0.65 0.51 -29.76
CA TYR A 90 1.93 1.02 -30.26
C TYR A 90 3.09 0.02 -30.06
N ARG A 91 2.79 -1.20 -29.61
CA ARG A 91 3.77 -2.26 -29.45
C ARG A 91 4.15 -2.81 -30.82
N ARG A 92 5.38 -2.52 -31.25
CA ARG A 92 5.99 -3.05 -32.49
C ARG A 92 6.61 -4.42 -32.25
#